data_AF-X0RXX5-F1
#
_entry.id   AF-X0RXX5-F1
#
_cell.length_a   1.000
_cell.length_b   1.000
_cell.length_c   1.000
_cell.angle_alpha   90.00
_cell.angle_beta   90.00
_cell.angle_gamma   90.00
#
_symmetry.space_group_name_H-M   'P 1'
#
loop_
_entity.id
_entity.type
_entity.pdbx_description
1 polymer ?
#
loop_
_entity_poly.entity_id
_entity_poly.type
_entity_poly.pdbx_seq_one_letter_code
_entity_poly.pdbx_strand_id
1 'polypeptide(L)'
;YGKTIDWPSKVKADEFSSESYWWLFRALCDKVRIDYEERNPVVRVEFDLLEKDFESGIPEVVKKAVELRKAGENNSAAKVLDDYTAECVQKALDEVNELRKRFEDTVIEVPEEYEPYLGKYIANFGQFINKEFTVLIQNGHLAVDVPGQMVFELNEPNEEGLWYFSITHTVAISFEIDDESKVKGMKMHQTSEIPRKDIPSEETHEDIPEEFVPYLGKYVLPVGNVEMTVLMQNGHLALEMPNKIIIELNLPDNKGKWYFTIDDKTSVSFEKDDTGKVKAMKLHQVFELPKNK
;
A
#
# COMPACT_ATOMS: atom_id res chain seq x y z
N TYR A 1 -5.63 -13.54 -32.52
CA TYR A 1 -6.60 -12.94 -31.60
C TYR A 1 -5.87 -11.95 -30.70
N GLY A 2 -5.79 -10.68 -31.13
CA GLY A 2 -5.20 -9.61 -30.31
C GLY A 2 -6.28 -9.07 -29.39
N LYS A 3 -6.08 -9.16 -28.07
CA LYS A 3 -6.98 -8.53 -27.09
C LYS A 3 -6.92 -7.01 -27.31
N THR A 4 -8.09 -6.40 -27.49
CA THR A 4 -8.28 -4.96 -27.49
C THR A 4 -7.69 -4.39 -26.19
N ILE A 5 -6.77 -3.44 -26.29
CA ILE A 5 -6.25 -2.74 -25.11
C ILE A 5 -7.23 -1.62 -24.80
N ASP A 6 -8.09 -1.86 -23.80
CA ASP A 6 -8.99 -0.84 -23.29
C ASP A 6 -8.23 0.13 -22.36
N TRP A 7 -8.62 1.40 -22.40
CA TRP A 7 -8.05 2.42 -21.54
C TRP A 7 -8.34 2.10 -20.06
N PRO A 8 -7.39 2.26 -19.13
CA PRO A 8 -7.55 1.89 -17.72
C PRO A 8 -8.80 2.47 -17.04
N SER A 9 -9.27 3.64 -17.49
CA SER A 9 -10.49 4.29 -17.00
C SER A 9 -11.81 3.65 -17.45
N LYS A 10 -11.76 2.72 -18.40
CA LYS A 10 -12.92 2.01 -18.97
C LYS A 10 -12.94 0.53 -18.64
N VAL A 11 -11.85 -0.01 -18.10
CA VAL A 11 -11.77 -1.39 -17.64
C VAL A 11 -12.55 -1.47 -16.32
N LYS A 12 -13.53 -2.37 -16.25
CA LYS A 12 -14.23 -2.66 -14.98
C LYS A 12 -13.20 -3.11 -13.95
N ALA A 13 -13.41 -2.76 -12.68
CA ALA A 13 -12.59 -3.30 -11.60
C ALA A 13 -12.61 -4.83 -11.68
N ASP A 14 -11.45 -5.47 -11.53
CA ASP A 14 -11.39 -6.93 -11.54
C ASP A 14 -12.21 -7.46 -10.36
N GLU A 15 -13.16 -8.32 -10.68
CA GLU A 15 -13.98 -9.05 -9.72
C GLU A 15 -13.42 -10.47 -9.57
N PHE A 16 -13.62 -11.06 -8.39
CA PHE A 16 -13.19 -12.44 -8.15
C PHE A 16 -13.74 -13.37 -9.24
N SER A 17 -12.86 -14.17 -9.82
CA SER A 17 -13.20 -15.19 -10.80
C SER A 17 -12.63 -16.52 -10.36
N SER A 18 -13.50 -17.52 -10.18
CA SER A 18 -13.11 -18.92 -9.91
C SER A 18 -12.32 -19.54 -11.05
N GLU A 19 -12.39 -18.97 -12.25
CA GLU A 19 -11.72 -19.46 -13.46
C GLU A 19 -10.35 -18.80 -13.69
N SER A 20 -9.96 -17.85 -12.83
CA SER A 20 -8.70 -17.11 -12.96
C SER A 20 -7.66 -17.64 -11.98
N TYR A 21 -6.56 -18.16 -12.53
CA TYR A 21 -5.37 -18.55 -11.76
C TYR A 21 -4.96 -17.48 -10.74
N TRP A 22 -4.93 -16.22 -11.17
CA TRP A 22 -4.52 -15.11 -10.32
C TRP A 22 -5.42 -14.95 -9.09
N TRP A 23 -6.74 -15.07 -9.27
CA TRP A 23 -7.70 -14.95 -8.17
C TRP A 23 -7.64 -16.14 -7.21
N LEU A 24 -7.40 -17.35 -7.72
CA LEU A 24 -7.27 -18.55 -6.90
C LEU A 24 -5.99 -18.50 -6.04
N PHE A 25 -4.85 -18.15 -6.64
CA PHE A 25 -3.59 -17.99 -5.91
C PHE A 25 -3.67 -16.83 -4.91
N ARG A 26 -4.28 -15.70 -5.28
CA ARG A 26 -4.50 -14.59 -4.35
C ARG A 26 -5.33 -15.04 -3.14
N ALA A 27 -6.44 -15.74 -3.37
CA ALA A 27 -7.28 -16.25 -2.29
C ALA A 27 -6.54 -17.25 -1.38
N LEU A 28 -5.65 -18.09 -1.93
CA LEU A 28 -4.78 -18.94 -1.11
C LEU A 28 -3.81 -18.10 -0.27
N CYS A 29 -3.13 -17.13 -0.87
CA CYS A 29 -2.22 -16.23 -0.16
C CYS A 29 -2.91 -15.50 0.98
N ASP A 30 -4.13 -14.99 0.75
CA ASP A 30 -4.93 -14.32 1.77
C ASP A 30 -5.25 -15.27 2.93
N LYS A 31 -5.59 -16.54 2.63
CA LYS A 31 -5.79 -17.57 3.65
C LYS A 31 -4.50 -17.92 4.40
N VAL A 32 -3.37 -18.03 3.72
CA VAL A 32 -2.07 -18.32 4.37
C VAL A 32 -1.67 -17.17 5.29
N ARG A 33 -1.89 -15.92 4.88
CA ARG A 33 -1.54 -14.72 5.66
C ARG A 33 -2.24 -14.64 7.01
N ILE A 34 -3.44 -15.23 7.16
CA ILE A 34 -4.18 -15.25 8.42
C ILE A 34 -3.35 -15.88 9.54
N ASP A 35 -2.63 -16.95 9.24
CA ASP A 35 -1.79 -17.68 10.17
C ASP A 35 -0.54 -18.17 9.41
N TYR A 36 0.34 -17.20 9.13
CA TYR A 36 1.45 -17.42 8.22
C TYR A 36 2.42 -18.49 8.73
N GLU A 37 2.75 -18.44 10.02
CA GLU A 37 3.72 -19.34 10.65
C GLU A 37 3.26 -20.81 10.60
N GLU A 38 1.96 -21.08 10.75
CA GLU A 38 1.44 -22.45 10.67
C GLU A 38 1.09 -22.88 9.23
N ARG A 39 0.53 -21.98 8.40
CA ARG A 39 0.03 -22.35 7.07
C ARG A 39 1.09 -22.31 5.98
N ASN A 40 2.05 -21.40 6.05
CA ASN A 40 3.08 -21.27 5.02
C ASN A 40 3.95 -22.54 4.91
N PRO A 41 4.40 -23.19 6.02
CA PRO A 41 5.10 -24.46 5.94
C PRO A 41 4.29 -25.56 5.25
N VAL A 42 2.98 -25.63 5.50
CA VAL A 42 2.08 -26.59 4.84
C VAL A 42 2.05 -26.35 3.33
N VAL A 43 1.84 -25.11 2.90
CA VAL A 43 1.84 -24.76 1.47
C VAL A 43 3.20 -25.05 0.82
N ARG A 44 4.30 -24.79 1.53
CA ARG A 44 5.65 -25.09 1.00
C ARG A 44 5.87 -26.57 0.78
N VAL A 45 5.48 -27.42 1.73
CA VAL A 45 5.60 -28.87 1.55
C VAL A 45 4.88 -29.35 0.28
N GLU A 46 3.63 -28.94 0.06
CA GLU A 46 2.86 -29.41 -1.11
C GLU A 46 3.43 -28.89 -2.44
N PHE A 47 3.81 -27.61 -2.50
CA PHE A 47 4.38 -27.04 -3.71
C PHE A 47 5.80 -27.54 -4.01
N ASP A 48 6.62 -27.80 -2.99
CA ASP A 48 7.95 -28.38 -3.18
C ASP A 48 7.84 -29.81 -3.76
N LEU A 49 6.79 -30.56 -3.42
CA LEU A 49 6.49 -31.86 -4.05
C LEU A 49 6.09 -31.71 -5.52
N LEU A 50 5.25 -30.72 -5.85
CA LEU A 50 4.88 -30.42 -7.24
C LEU A 50 6.09 -29.99 -8.07
N GLU A 51 6.93 -29.10 -7.55
CA GLU A 51 8.15 -28.66 -8.23
C GLU A 51 9.06 -29.84 -8.57
N LYS A 52 9.20 -30.79 -7.63
CA LYS A 52 9.98 -32.01 -7.82
C LYS A 52 9.35 -32.97 -8.84
N ASP A 53 8.02 -33.14 -8.82
CA ASP A 53 7.29 -33.92 -9.83
C ASP A 53 7.54 -33.35 -11.23
N PHE A 54 7.40 -32.03 -11.38
CA PHE A 54 7.60 -31.34 -12.65
C PHE A 54 9.04 -31.46 -13.13
N GLU A 55 10.02 -31.28 -12.25
CA GLU A 55 11.44 -31.43 -12.60
C GLU A 55 11.75 -32.85 -13.10
N SER A 56 11.16 -33.87 -12.45
CA SER A 56 11.38 -35.27 -12.82
C SER A 56 10.82 -35.66 -14.20
N GLY A 57 9.77 -34.98 -14.66
CA GLY A 57 9.13 -35.24 -15.96
C GLY A 57 9.80 -34.53 -17.15
N ILE A 58 10.56 -33.44 -16.91
CA ILE A 58 11.22 -32.65 -17.97
C ILE A 58 12.10 -33.51 -18.90
N PRO A 59 12.97 -34.41 -18.43
CA PRO A 59 13.89 -35.13 -19.30
C PRO A 59 13.18 -35.94 -20.39
N GLU A 60 12.08 -36.64 -20.06
CA GLU A 60 11.36 -37.47 -21.01
C GLU A 60 10.56 -36.63 -22.00
N VAL A 61 9.90 -35.56 -21.53
CA VAL A 61 9.13 -34.64 -22.37
C VAL A 61 10.04 -33.95 -23.39
N VAL A 62 11.20 -33.45 -22.94
CA VAL A 62 12.20 -32.81 -23.81
C VAL A 62 12.76 -33.81 -24.81
N LYS A 63 13.10 -35.02 -24.38
CA LYS A 63 13.60 -36.08 -25.27
C LYS A 63 12.59 -36.36 -26.40
N LYS A 64 11.32 -36.57 -26.05
CA LYS A 64 10.24 -36.81 -27.01
C LYS A 64 10.06 -35.64 -27.99
N ALA A 65 10.08 -34.40 -27.49
CA ALA A 65 9.99 -33.22 -28.35
C ALA A 65 11.19 -33.09 -29.31
N VAL A 66 12.41 -33.40 -28.86
CA VAL A 66 13.61 -33.39 -29.69
C VAL A 66 13.55 -34.46 -30.79
N GLU A 67 13.08 -35.67 -30.47
CA GLU A 67 12.91 -36.76 -31.44
C GLU A 67 11.91 -36.37 -32.54
N LEU A 68 10.75 -35.81 -32.17
CA LEU A 68 9.75 -35.32 -33.11
C LEU A 68 10.29 -34.19 -33.99
N ARG A 69 11.07 -33.27 -33.41
CA ARG A 69 11.70 -32.19 -34.17
C ARG A 69 12.73 -32.71 -35.17
N LYS A 70 13.52 -33.72 -34.81
CA LYS A 70 14.45 -34.40 -35.73
C LYS A 70 13.73 -35.12 -36.87
N ALA A 71 12.51 -35.60 -36.63
CA ALA A 71 11.64 -36.21 -37.64
C ALA A 71 10.91 -35.19 -38.54
N GLY A 72 11.07 -33.88 -38.30
CA GLY A 72 10.37 -32.82 -39.04
C GLY A 72 8.95 -32.52 -38.53
N GLU A 73 8.51 -33.16 -37.45
CA GLU A 73 7.18 -33.02 -36.88
C GLU A 73 7.09 -31.86 -35.86
N ASN A 74 7.33 -30.64 -36.32
CA ASN A 74 7.43 -29.47 -35.44
C ASN A 74 6.14 -29.18 -34.64
N ASN A 75 4.96 -29.39 -35.24
CA ASN A 75 3.68 -29.19 -34.55
C ASN A 75 3.48 -30.23 -33.43
N SER A 76 3.82 -31.50 -33.69
CA SER A 76 3.75 -32.56 -32.68
C SER A 76 4.73 -32.29 -31.52
N ALA A 77 5.93 -31.80 -31.83
CA ALA A 77 6.93 -31.44 -30.82
C ALA A 77 6.45 -30.29 -29.92
N ALA A 78 5.85 -29.24 -30.50
CA ALA A 78 5.25 -28.13 -29.74
C ALA A 78 4.11 -28.63 -28.86
N LYS A 79 3.21 -29.45 -29.43
CA LYS A 79 2.08 -30.03 -28.70
C LYS A 79 2.51 -30.82 -27.45
N VAL A 80 3.60 -31.59 -27.53
CA VAL A 80 4.12 -32.34 -26.37
C VAL A 80 4.52 -31.41 -25.22
N LEU A 81 5.11 -30.25 -25.52
CA LEU A 81 5.49 -29.26 -24.51
C LEU A 81 4.27 -28.50 -23.97
N ASP A 82 3.34 -28.15 -24.85
CA ASP A 82 2.09 -27.46 -24.48
C ASP A 82 1.23 -28.34 -23.58
N ASP A 83 1.05 -29.61 -23.94
CA ASP A 83 0.25 -30.58 -23.17
C ASP A 83 0.87 -30.80 -21.77
N TYR A 84 2.21 -30.92 -21.68
CA TYR A 84 2.90 -31.06 -20.39
C TYR A 84 2.78 -29.80 -19.53
N THR A 85 2.90 -28.62 -20.14
CA THR A 85 2.72 -27.34 -19.45
C THR A 85 1.30 -27.21 -18.91
N ALA A 86 0.30 -27.57 -19.72
CA ALA A 86 -1.10 -27.56 -19.31
C ALA A 86 -1.37 -28.52 -18.14
N GLU A 87 -0.76 -29.71 -18.14
CA GLU A 87 -0.85 -30.65 -17.02
C GLU A 87 -0.24 -30.08 -15.75
N CYS A 88 0.95 -29.48 -15.82
CA CYS A 88 1.59 -28.85 -14.65
C CYS A 88 0.72 -27.74 -14.07
N VAL A 89 0.15 -26.91 -14.94
CA VAL A 89 -0.75 -25.82 -14.55
C VAL A 89 -2.03 -26.36 -13.88
N GLN A 90 -2.61 -27.44 -14.41
CA GLN A 90 -3.78 -28.08 -13.80
C GLN A 90 -3.46 -28.66 -12.42
N LYS A 91 -2.35 -29.37 -12.27
CA LYS A 91 -1.90 -29.91 -10.97
C LYS A 91 -1.72 -28.79 -9.93
N ALA A 92 -1.11 -27.68 -10.33
CA ALA A 92 -0.95 -26.52 -9.45
C ALA A 92 -2.31 -25.91 -9.05
N LEU A 93 -3.29 -25.85 -9.97
CA LEU A 93 -4.63 -25.38 -9.65
C LEU A 93 -5.37 -26.30 -8.67
N ASP A 94 -5.28 -27.60 -8.88
CA ASP A 94 -5.91 -28.60 -8.03
C ASP A 94 -5.37 -28.45 -6.61
N GLU A 95 -4.04 -28.33 -6.46
CA GLU A 95 -3.39 -28.12 -5.17
C GLU A 95 -3.80 -26.80 -4.51
N VAL A 96 -3.86 -25.70 -5.27
CA VAL A 96 -4.36 -24.42 -4.75
C VAL A 96 -5.77 -24.55 -4.21
N ASN A 97 -6.65 -25.25 -4.91
CA ASN A 97 -8.04 -25.42 -4.47
C ASN A 97 -8.14 -26.30 -3.23
N GLU A 98 -7.36 -27.38 -3.15
CA GLU A 98 -7.33 -28.23 -1.96
C GLU A 98 -6.79 -27.48 -0.73
N LEU A 99 -5.70 -26.72 -0.89
CA LEU A 99 -5.18 -25.87 0.18
C LEU A 99 -6.17 -24.77 0.60
N ARG A 100 -6.87 -24.15 -0.36
CA ARG A 100 -7.90 -23.15 -0.05
C ARG A 100 -9.05 -23.72 0.77
N LYS A 101 -9.51 -24.94 0.44
CA LYS A 101 -10.53 -25.67 1.20
C LYS A 101 -10.01 -26.08 2.57
N ARG A 102 -8.77 -26.57 2.65
CA ARG A 102 -8.12 -26.96 3.90
C ARG A 102 -8.05 -25.80 4.89
N PHE A 103 -7.91 -24.58 4.38
CA PHE A 103 -7.87 -23.35 5.18
C PHE A 103 -9.22 -22.61 5.22
N GLU A 104 -10.34 -23.28 4.89
CA GLU A 104 -11.67 -22.68 4.83
C GLU A 104 -12.36 -22.59 6.21
N ASP A 105 -11.86 -23.31 7.21
CA ASP A 105 -12.55 -23.49 8.51
C ASP A 105 -11.87 -22.83 9.73
N THR A 106 -10.91 -21.94 9.54
CA THR A 106 -10.44 -21.16 10.69
C THR A 106 -11.35 -19.96 10.85
N VAL A 107 -12.36 -20.14 11.69
CA VAL A 107 -13.03 -19.01 12.36
C VAL A 107 -11.92 -18.27 13.08
N ILE A 108 -11.50 -17.13 12.53
CA ILE A 108 -10.75 -16.16 13.32
C ILE A 108 -11.75 -15.75 14.40
N GLU A 109 -11.53 -16.14 15.65
CA GLU A 109 -12.22 -15.51 16.76
C GLU A 109 -11.81 -14.04 16.70
N VAL A 110 -12.68 -13.22 16.10
CA VAL A 110 -12.51 -11.79 16.09
C VAL A 110 -12.77 -11.36 17.54
N PRO A 111 -11.78 -10.76 18.23
CA PRO A 111 -12.06 -10.15 19.52
C PRO A 111 -13.24 -9.19 19.35
N GLU A 112 -14.26 -9.28 20.21
CA GLU A 112 -15.49 -8.46 20.08
C GLU A 112 -15.17 -6.95 19.95
N GLU A 113 -14.08 -6.51 20.57
CA GLU A 113 -13.55 -5.15 20.49
C GLU A 113 -13.12 -4.71 19.08
N TYR A 114 -12.79 -5.64 18.18
CA TYR A 114 -12.35 -5.36 16.82
C TYR A 114 -13.45 -5.42 15.77
N GLU A 115 -14.56 -6.11 16.05
CA GLU A 115 -15.70 -6.23 15.13
C GLU A 115 -16.16 -4.89 14.53
N PRO A 116 -16.24 -3.78 15.29
CA PRO A 116 -16.70 -2.50 14.74
C PRO A 116 -15.81 -1.95 13.63
N TYR A 117 -14.50 -2.26 13.65
CA TYR A 117 -13.52 -1.72 12.72
C TYR A 117 -13.42 -2.54 11.42
N LEU A 118 -13.83 -3.81 11.45
CA LEU A 118 -13.71 -4.69 10.29
C LEU A 118 -14.58 -4.23 9.13
N GLY A 119 -14.13 -4.52 7.91
CA GLY A 119 -14.86 -4.29 6.67
C GLY A 119 -14.13 -3.39 5.69
N LYS A 120 -14.88 -2.86 4.73
CA LYS A 120 -14.33 -2.13 3.58
C LYS A 120 -14.46 -0.62 3.77
N TYR A 121 -13.46 0.11 3.31
CA TYR A 121 -13.36 1.56 3.39
C TYR A 121 -12.98 2.12 2.03
N ILE A 122 -13.67 3.16 1.57
CA ILE A 122 -13.49 3.67 0.21
C ILE A 122 -12.46 4.79 0.21
N ALA A 123 -11.33 4.56 -0.45
CA ALA A 123 -10.36 5.59 -0.77
C ALA A 123 -10.82 6.42 -1.97
N ASN A 124 -10.57 7.73 -1.89
CA ASN A 124 -10.84 8.65 -3.00
C ASN A 124 -9.75 9.72 -3.15
N PHE A 125 -8.48 9.28 -3.17
CA PHE A 125 -7.32 10.15 -3.30
C PHE A 125 -6.24 9.53 -4.21
N GLY A 126 -5.46 10.37 -4.89
CA GLY A 126 -4.32 9.93 -5.71
C GLY A 126 -4.64 8.79 -6.67
N GLN A 127 -3.81 7.73 -6.64
CA GLN A 127 -4.03 6.51 -7.43
C GLN A 127 -5.15 5.60 -6.88
N PHE A 128 -5.66 5.91 -5.71
CA PHE A 128 -6.65 5.11 -4.99
C PHE A 128 -8.08 5.63 -5.15
N ILE A 129 -8.37 6.39 -6.20
CA ILE A 129 -9.73 6.85 -6.53
C ILE A 129 -10.66 5.64 -6.69
N ASN A 130 -11.72 5.59 -5.87
CA ASN A 130 -12.70 4.51 -5.80
C ASN A 130 -12.09 3.12 -5.54
N LYS A 131 -11.06 3.05 -4.70
CA LYS A 131 -10.44 1.77 -4.29
C LYS A 131 -10.87 1.37 -2.88
N GLU A 132 -11.12 0.08 -2.69
CA GLU A 132 -11.56 -0.47 -1.41
C GLU A 132 -10.36 -0.91 -0.57
N PHE A 133 -10.13 -0.24 0.54
CA PHE A 133 -9.21 -0.70 1.59
C PHE A 133 -10.00 -1.64 2.51
N THR A 134 -9.41 -2.75 2.95
CA THR A 134 -10.11 -3.70 3.81
C THR A 134 -9.42 -3.80 5.16
N VAL A 135 -10.14 -3.52 6.24
CA VAL A 135 -9.69 -3.79 7.61
C VAL A 135 -10.10 -5.21 7.98
N LEU A 136 -9.12 -6.01 8.41
CA LEU A 136 -9.23 -7.42 8.72
C LEU A 136 -8.41 -7.77 9.96
N ILE A 137 -8.52 -9.01 10.45
CA ILE A 137 -7.63 -9.54 11.49
C ILE A 137 -6.51 -10.35 10.86
N GLN A 138 -5.28 -10.06 11.27
CA GLN A 138 -4.09 -10.82 10.93
C GLN A 138 -3.23 -10.99 12.19
N ASN A 139 -2.79 -12.23 12.48
CA ASN A 139 -1.98 -12.53 13.67
C ASN A 139 -2.61 -12.06 15.01
N GLY A 140 -3.94 -11.99 15.10
CA GLY A 140 -4.66 -11.52 16.29
C GLY A 140 -4.77 -10.00 16.43
N HIS A 141 -4.23 -9.21 15.51
CA HIS A 141 -4.30 -7.74 15.50
C HIS A 141 -5.09 -7.23 14.28
N LEU A 142 -5.52 -5.97 14.34
CA LEU A 142 -6.07 -5.30 13.16
C LEU A 142 -5.00 -5.17 12.07
N ALA A 143 -5.40 -5.32 10.82
CA ALA A 143 -4.55 -5.11 9.65
C ALA A 143 -5.35 -4.47 8.51
N VAL A 144 -4.65 -3.82 7.58
CA VAL A 144 -5.27 -3.15 6.43
C VAL A 144 -4.73 -3.74 5.12
N ASP A 145 -5.60 -4.36 4.34
CA ASP A 145 -5.33 -4.67 2.93
C ASP A 145 -5.43 -3.39 2.10
N VAL A 146 -4.28 -2.99 1.55
CA VAL A 146 -4.14 -1.81 0.68
C VAL A 146 -4.13 -2.27 -0.78
N PRO A 147 -5.05 -1.78 -1.62
CA PRO A 147 -5.17 -2.21 -3.02
C PRO A 147 -3.86 -2.12 -3.81
N GLY A 148 -3.44 -3.25 -4.38
CA GLY A 148 -2.22 -3.34 -5.17
C GLY A 148 -0.94 -3.36 -4.35
N GLN A 149 -1.04 -3.48 -3.03
CA GLN A 149 0.08 -3.60 -2.10
C GLN A 149 -0.10 -4.83 -1.20
N MET A 150 0.79 -4.99 -0.23
CA MET A 150 0.65 -5.99 0.83
C MET A 150 -0.37 -5.55 1.89
N VAL A 151 -0.76 -6.50 2.73
CA VAL A 151 -1.52 -6.22 3.96
C VAL A 151 -0.55 -5.66 4.99
N PHE A 152 -0.94 -4.58 5.67
CA PHE A 152 -0.16 -3.95 6.73
C PHE A 152 -0.82 -4.21 8.08
N GLU A 153 -0.13 -4.93 8.95
CA GLU A 153 -0.54 -5.12 10.35
C GLU A 153 -0.45 -3.79 11.11
N LEU A 154 -1.38 -3.58 12.04
CA LEU A 154 -1.45 -2.40 12.88
C LEU A 154 -0.97 -2.73 14.29
N ASN A 155 -0.17 -1.84 14.87
CA ASN A 155 0.05 -1.82 16.31
C ASN A 155 -1.24 -1.39 17.03
N GLU A 156 -1.34 -1.72 18.32
CA GLU A 156 -2.35 -1.18 19.22
C GLU A 156 -2.39 0.37 19.18
N PRO A 157 -3.57 0.99 19.40
CA PRO A 157 -3.72 2.43 19.33
C PRO A 157 -2.88 3.09 20.42
N ASN A 158 -2.24 4.19 20.06
CA ASN A 158 -1.62 5.07 21.05
C ASN A 158 -2.68 5.89 21.82
N GLU A 159 -2.24 6.75 22.74
CA GLU A 159 -3.10 7.64 23.53
C GLU A 159 -3.96 8.59 22.68
N GLU A 160 -3.57 8.86 21.43
CA GLU A 160 -4.31 9.68 20.47
C GLU A 160 -5.29 8.86 19.60
N GLY A 161 -5.37 7.54 19.83
CA GLY A 161 -6.19 6.62 19.02
C GLY A 161 -5.59 6.29 17.66
N LEU A 162 -4.28 6.52 17.46
CA LEU A 162 -3.57 6.21 16.23
C LEU A 162 -2.98 4.80 16.25
N TRP A 163 -3.39 4.00 15.28
CA TRP A 163 -2.92 2.65 15.00
C TRP A 163 -1.82 2.70 13.93
N TYR A 164 -0.55 2.68 14.34
CA TYR A 164 0.57 2.73 13.39
C TYR A 164 0.74 1.41 12.65
N PHE A 165 1.15 1.47 11.39
CA PHE A 165 1.61 0.28 10.68
C PHE A 165 2.80 -0.33 11.43
N SER A 166 2.79 -1.63 11.70
CA SER A 166 3.85 -2.28 12.48
C SER A 166 5.24 -2.11 11.85
N ILE A 167 5.29 -2.02 10.51
CA ILE A 167 6.53 -1.85 9.75
C ILE A 167 7.04 -0.40 9.69
N THR A 168 6.21 0.60 10.03
CA THR A 168 6.59 2.02 9.91
C THR A 168 5.81 2.94 10.85
N HIS A 169 6.51 3.91 11.43
CA HIS A 169 5.92 4.96 12.27
C HIS A 169 5.43 6.18 11.45
N THR A 170 5.52 6.15 10.12
CA THR A 170 5.13 7.27 9.25
C THR A 170 3.70 7.17 8.74
N VAL A 171 3.06 6.02 8.91
CA VAL A 171 1.68 5.77 8.50
C VAL A 171 0.88 5.23 9.67
N ALA A 172 -0.27 5.82 9.94
CA ALA A 172 -1.20 5.38 10.96
C ALA A 172 -2.65 5.42 10.48
N ILE A 173 -3.50 4.64 11.13
CA ILE A 173 -4.94 4.61 10.94
C ILE A 173 -5.61 5.12 12.21
N SER A 174 -6.70 5.87 12.07
CA SER A 174 -7.63 6.13 13.18
C SER A 174 -9.05 5.93 12.69
N PHE A 175 -9.95 5.55 13.58
CA PHE A 175 -11.35 5.33 13.22
C PHE A 175 -12.23 6.51 13.61
N GLU A 176 -13.15 6.85 12.73
CA GLU A 176 -14.21 7.80 13.05
C GLU A 176 -15.40 7.03 13.60
N ILE A 177 -15.70 7.28 14.87
CA ILE A 177 -16.82 6.68 15.59
C ILE A 177 -17.94 7.73 15.69
N ASP A 178 -19.18 7.32 15.47
CA ASP A 178 -20.36 8.17 15.65
C ASP A 178 -20.90 8.14 17.09
N ASP A 179 -21.95 8.93 17.35
CA ASP A 179 -22.57 9.04 18.69
C ASP A 179 -23.20 7.71 19.17
N GLU A 180 -23.42 6.75 18.26
CA GLU A 180 -23.94 5.40 18.56
C GLU A 180 -22.81 4.37 18.75
N SER A 181 -21.55 4.81 18.86
CA SER A 181 -20.36 3.94 18.94
C SER A 181 -20.13 3.08 17.70
N LYS A 182 -20.65 3.48 16.53
CA LYS A 182 -20.42 2.78 15.26
C LYS A 182 -19.32 3.47 14.46
N VAL A 183 -18.48 2.66 13.83
CA VAL A 183 -17.42 3.15 12.94
C VAL A 183 -18.05 3.59 11.62
N LYS A 184 -18.00 4.90 11.32
CA LYS A 184 -18.51 5.49 10.06
C LYS A 184 -17.45 5.61 8.98
N GLY A 185 -16.17 5.57 9.36
CA GLY A 185 -15.05 5.68 8.43
C GLY A 185 -13.72 5.49 9.15
N MET A 186 -12.64 5.52 8.37
CA MET A 186 -11.28 5.56 8.88
C MET A 186 -10.51 6.73 8.28
N LYS A 187 -9.49 7.18 8.99
CA LYS A 187 -8.52 8.17 8.53
C LYS A 187 -7.16 7.51 8.38
N MET A 188 -6.51 7.74 7.26
CA MET A 188 -5.12 7.37 7.04
C MET A 188 -4.24 8.62 7.23
N HIS A 189 -3.37 8.57 8.22
CA HIS A 189 -2.42 9.62 8.55
C HIS A 189 -1.07 9.25 7.95
N GLN A 190 -0.52 10.11 7.11
CA GLN A 190 0.78 9.91 6.47
C GLN A 190 1.70 11.08 6.78
N THR A 191 2.93 10.79 7.17
CA THR A 191 4.00 11.78 7.36
C THR A 191 5.13 11.51 6.37
N SER A 192 5.46 12.50 5.55
CA SER A 192 6.62 12.46 4.64
C SER A 192 7.70 13.40 5.14
N GLU A 193 8.91 12.89 5.34
CA GLU A 193 10.07 13.72 5.68
C GLU A 193 10.73 14.26 4.40
N ILE A 194 10.95 15.56 4.39
CA ILE A 194 11.42 16.32 3.24
C ILE A 194 12.68 17.07 3.68
N PRO A 195 13.88 16.56 3.37
CA PRO A 195 15.14 17.19 3.75
C PRO A 195 15.25 18.62 3.21
N ARG A 196 15.84 19.50 4.03
CA ARG A 196 16.23 20.85 3.58
C ARG A 196 17.43 20.74 2.65
N LYS A 197 17.41 21.51 1.57
CA LYS A 197 18.53 21.68 0.65
C LYS A 197 19.39 22.82 1.17
N ASP A 198 20.68 22.57 1.41
CA ASP A 198 21.63 23.59 1.86
C ASP A 198 21.95 24.58 0.70
N ILE A 199 21.00 25.44 0.38
CA ILE A 199 21.15 26.58 -0.53
C ILE A 199 20.68 27.83 0.22
N PRO A 200 21.43 28.95 0.17
CA PRO A 200 20.98 30.21 0.75
C PRO A 200 19.59 30.59 0.23
N SER A 201 18.73 31.11 1.11
CA SER A 201 17.45 31.69 0.67
C SER A 201 17.73 32.84 -0.30
N GLU A 202 16.97 32.92 -1.40
CA GLU A 202 17.01 34.08 -2.30
C GLU A 202 16.25 35.28 -1.72
N GLU A 203 15.50 35.09 -0.63
CA GLU A 203 14.76 36.18 0.03
C GLU A 203 15.68 37.09 0.85
N THR A 204 15.49 38.40 0.70
CA THR A 204 16.16 39.42 1.50
C THR A 204 15.56 39.45 2.92
N HIS A 205 16.39 39.20 3.92
CA HIS A 205 15.99 39.11 5.32
C HIS A 205 15.61 40.45 6.00
N GLU A 206 15.74 41.60 5.32
CA GLU A 206 15.53 42.92 5.94
C GLU A 206 14.08 43.15 6.40
N ASP A 207 13.10 42.55 5.72
CA ASP A 207 11.66 42.71 6.01
C ASP A 207 11.00 41.46 6.62
N ILE A 208 11.80 40.44 6.99
CA ILE A 208 11.27 39.17 7.50
C ILE A 208 11.51 39.08 9.01
N PRO A 209 10.47 38.84 9.84
CA PRO A 209 10.64 38.60 11.27
C PRO A 209 11.68 37.52 11.57
N GLU A 210 12.58 37.78 12.52
CA GLU A 210 13.70 36.89 12.86
C GLU A 210 13.22 35.47 13.22
N GLU A 211 12.04 35.33 13.81
CA GLU A 211 11.48 34.02 14.15
C GLU A 211 11.20 33.12 12.94
N PHE A 212 10.98 33.68 11.75
CA PHE A 212 10.62 32.92 10.55
C PHE A 212 11.82 32.58 9.66
N VAL A 213 12.89 33.35 9.75
CA VAL A 213 14.14 33.16 9.00
C VAL A 213 14.65 31.70 9.02
N PRO A 214 14.62 30.96 10.15
CA PRO A 214 15.12 29.59 10.19
C PRO A 214 14.39 28.61 9.27
N TYR A 215 13.11 28.85 8.96
CA TYR A 215 12.27 27.94 8.17
C TYR A 215 12.38 28.17 6.67
N LEU A 216 12.80 29.36 6.23
CA LEU A 216 12.87 29.73 4.82
C LEU A 216 13.86 28.87 4.02
N GLY A 217 13.55 28.63 2.75
CA GLY A 217 14.44 27.98 1.82
C GLY A 217 13.84 26.74 1.16
N LYS A 218 14.70 25.97 0.50
CA LYS A 218 14.29 24.87 -0.38
C LYS A 218 14.29 23.53 0.35
N TYR A 219 13.27 22.73 0.09
CA TYR A 219 13.06 21.40 0.61
C TYR A 219 12.79 20.47 -0.57
N VAL A 220 13.41 19.29 -0.58
CA VAL A 220 13.28 18.36 -1.71
C VAL A 220 12.75 17.04 -1.21
N LEU A 221 11.58 16.65 -1.71
CA LEU A 221 11.04 15.32 -1.45
C LEU A 221 11.89 14.32 -2.26
N PRO A 222 12.59 13.37 -1.62
CA PRO A 222 13.49 12.46 -2.33
C PRO A 222 12.73 11.61 -3.37
N VAL A 223 11.52 11.20 -3.00
CA VAL A 223 10.62 10.50 -3.92
C VAL A 223 10.10 11.49 -4.96
N GLY A 224 10.45 11.24 -6.22
CA GLY A 224 10.01 12.07 -7.35
C GLY A 224 10.78 13.38 -7.53
N ASN A 225 11.79 13.66 -6.70
CA ASN A 225 12.63 14.87 -6.76
C ASN A 225 11.80 16.16 -6.83
N VAL A 226 10.79 16.24 -5.98
CA VAL A 226 9.85 17.36 -5.94
C VAL A 226 10.43 18.46 -5.05
N GLU A 227 10.76 19.61 -5.66
CA GLU A 227 11.24 20.81 -4.94
C GLU A 227 10.05 21.63 -4.44
N MET A 228 10.11 22.01 -3.17
CA MET A 228 9.20 22.93 -2.51
C MET A 228 10.02 24.04 -1.85
N THR A 229 9.49 25.26 -1.80
CA THR A 229 10.17 26.40 -1.15
C THR A 229 9.28 26.96 -0.05
N VAL A 230 9.83 27.05 1.16
CA VAL A 230 9.20 27.81 2.25
C VAL A 230 9.64 29.26 2.12
N LEU A 231 8.67 30.16 2.04
CA LEU A 231 8.87 31.58 1.77
C LEU A 231 7.98 32.44 2.65
N MET A 232 8.21 33.75 2.69
CA MET A 232 7.35 34.71 3.40
C MET A 232 6.36 35.35 2.43
N GLN A 233 5.05 35.25 2.72
CA GLN A 233 4.01 35.90 1.93
C GLN A 233 2.94 36.48 2.85
N ASN A 234 2.59 37.75 2.62
CA ASN A 234 1.52 38.43 3.38
C ASN A 234 1.71 38.36 4.91
N GLY A 235 2.96 38.36 5.39
CA GLY A 235 3.30 38.28 6.81
C GLY A 235 3.21 36.88 7.42
N HIS A 236 2.99 35.84 6.61
CA HIS A 236 2.92 34.45 7.05
C HIS A 236 3.89 33.57 6.26
N LEU A 237 4.28 32.43 6.84
CA LEU A 237 4.97 31.40 6.07
C LEU A 237 4.03 30.86 4.98
N ALA A 238 4.58 30.61 3.80
CA ALA A 238 3.87 29.95 2.72
C ALA A 238 4.77 28.87 2.10
N LEU A 239 4.14 27.87 1.50
CA LEU A 239 4.80 26.79 0.77
C LEU A 239 4.56 26.95 -0.72
N GLU A 240 5.61 27.24 -1.47
CA GLU A 240 5.63 27.15 -2.93
C GLU A 240 5.82 25.70 -3.35
N MET A 241 4.79 25.13 -3.95
CA MET A 241 4.74 23.79 -4.53
C MET A 241 5.25 23.80 -5.99
N PRO A 242 5.53 22.63 -6.58
CA PRO A 242 5.77 22.53 -8.02
C PRO A 242 4.69 23.24 -8.83
N ASN A 243 5.09 23.84 -9.96
CA ASN A 243 4.24 24.68 -10.81
C ASN A 243 3.86 26.04 -10.20
N LYS A 244 4.61 26.55 -9.22
CA LYS A 244 4.42 27.90 -8.65
C LYS A 244 3.07 28.12 -7.97
N ILE A 245 2.46 27.03 -7.49
CA ILE A 245 1.30 27.11 -6.60
C ILE A 245 1.82 27.48 -5.22
N ILE A 246 1.34 28.58 -4.64
CA ILE A 246 1.73 29.00 -3.30
C ILE A 246 0.54 28.79 -2.36
N ILE A 247 0.79 28.11 -1.25
CA ILE A 247 -0.19 27.83 -0.21
C ILE A 247 0.29 28.50 1.08
N GLU A 248 -0.48 29.47 1.56
CA GLU A 248 -0.20 30.11 2.85
C GLU A 248 -0.42 29.12 4.00
N LEU A 249 0.35 29.30 5.07
CA LEU A 249 0.27 28.50 6.28
C LEU A 249 -0.32 29.32 7.43
N ASN A 250 -1.24 28.70 8.16
CA ASN A 250 -1.69 29.21 9.45
C ASN A 250 -0.53 29.18 10.46
N LEU A 251 -0.63 30.00 11.51
CA LEU A 251 0.27 29.92 12.66
C LEU A 251 0.29 28.50 13.25
N PRO A 252 1.44 28.07 13.82
CA PRO A 252 1.59 26.72 14.32
C PRO A 252 0.66 26.48 15.50
N ASP A 253 0.13 25.26 15.58
CA ASP A 253 -0.58 24.78 16.77
C ASP A 253 0.39 24.53 17.95
N ASN A 254 -0.16 24.05 19.06
CA ASN A 254 0.63 23.71 20.26
C ASN A 254 1.59 22.52 20.05
N LYS A 255 1.43 21.75 18.97
CA LYS A 255 2.34 20.67 18.56
C LYS A 255 3.34 21.12 17.49
N GLY A 256 3.34 22.41 17.13
CA GLY A 256 4.24 22.97 16.12
C GLY A 256 3.84 22.68 14.67
N LYS A 257 2.58 22.28 14.42
CA LYS A 257 2.05 22.03 13.07
C LYS A 257 1.46 23.29 12.47
N TRP A 258 1.90 23.61 11.26
CA TRP A 258 1.45 24.71 10.43
C TRP A 258 0.46 24.17 9.38
N TYR A 259 -0.83 24.43 9.59
CA TYR A 259 -1.88 23.94 8.69
C TYR A 259 -1.96 24.80 7.43
N PHE A 260 -2.30 24.17 6.31
CA PHE A 260 -2.57 24.90 5.07
C PHE A 260 -3.81 25.78 5.28
N THR A 261 -3.84 26.96 4.65
CA THR A 261 -5.03 27.83 4.72
C THR A 261 -6.21 27.31 3.90
N ILE A 262 -5.94 26.44 2.92
CA ILE A 262 -6.93 25.88 2.01
C ILE A 262 -7.62 24.60 2.51
N ASP A 263 -7.01 23.89 3.47
CA ASP A 263 -7.57 22.68 4.08
C ASP A 263 -6.95 22.40 5.46
N ASP A 264 -7.69 21.73 6.33
CA ASP A 264 -7.29 21.36 7.69
C ASP A 264 -6.73 19.94 7.80
N LYS A 265 -6.56 19.24 6.67
CA LYS A 265 -6.07 17.85 6.61
C LYS A 265 -4.61 17.77 6.24
N THR A 266 -4.03 18.87 5.77
CA THR A 266 -2.65 19.01 5.37
C THR A 266 -1.95 20.03 6.26
N SER A 267 -0.83 19.62 6.83
CA SER A 267 0.01 20.51 7.64
C SER A 267 1.49 20.19 7.45
N VAL A 268 2.34 21.14 7.81
CA VAL A 268 3.78 20.92 7.87
C VAL A 268 4.31 21.15 9.28
N SER A 269 5.33 20.40 9.67
CA SER A 269 6.15 20.72 10.84
C SER A 269 7.62 20.74 10.46
N PHE A 270 8.45 21.33 11.30
CA PHE A 270 9.88 21.50 11.01
C PHE A 270 10.71 20.76 12.03
N GLU A 271 11.61 19.91 11.54
CA GLU A 271 12.57 19.21 12.37
C GLU A 271 13.85 20.04 12.48
N LYS A 272 14.27 20.30 13.72
CA LYS A 272 15.51 21.00 14.04
C LYS A 272 16.59 19.99 14.44
N ASP A 273 17.84 20.32 14.17
CA ASP A 273 18.99 19.60 14.71
C ASP A 273 19.33 20.07 16.14
N ASP A 274 20.37 19.50 16.74
CA ASP A 274 20.83 19.81 18.09
C ASP A 274 21.30 21.26 18.27
N THR A 275 21.55 21.98 17.17
CA THR A 275 21.93 23.41 17.17
C THR A 275 20.71 24.32 17.01
N GLY A 276 19.51 23.75 16.83
CA GLY A 276 18.28 24.49 16.57
C GLY A 276 18.09 24.88 15.10
N LYS A 277 18.99 24.47 14.18
CA LYS A 277 18.84 24.74 12.75
C LYS A 277 17.82 23.76 12.16
N VAL A 278 16.89 24.27 11.36
CA VAL A 278 15.92 23.42 10.65
C VAL A 278 16.65 22.59 9.60
N LYS A 279 16.57 21.26 9.75
CA LYS A 279 17.20 20.27 8.85
C LYS A 279 16.21 19.60 7.89
N ALA A 280 14.93 19.54 8.25
CA ALA A 280 13.88 18.93 7.42
C ALA A 280 12.52 19.56 7.70
N MET A 281 11.63 19.42 6.73
CA MET A 281 10.19 19.68 6.85
C MET A 281 9.46 18.34 6.82
N LYS A 282 8.45 18.15 7.67
CA LYS A 282 7.56 17.00 7.65
C LYS A 282 6.22 17.43 7.09
N LEU A 283 5.78 16.81 6.01
CA LEU A 283 4.44 16.99 5.45
C LEU A 283 3.51 15.94 6.05
N HIS A 284 2.48 16.38 6.76
CA HIS A 284 1.45 15.54 7.36
C HIS A 284 0.17 15.63 6.54
N GLN A 285 -0.38 14.49 6.16
CA GLN A 285 -1.61 14.40 5.38
C GLN A 285 -2.58 13.43 6.04
N VAL A 286 -3.85 13.80 6.07
CA VAL A 286 -4.94 12.98 6.58
C VAL A 286 -5.92 12.70 5.45
N PHE A 287 -6.06 11.43 5.07
CA PHE A 287 -7.02 10.98 4.08
C PHE A 287 -8.21 10.33 4.79
N GLU A 288 -9.43 10.74 4.43
CA GLU A 288 -10.66 10.16 4.97
C GLU A 288 -11.20 9.10 4.02
N LEU A 289 -11.50 7.93 4.57
CA LEU A 289 -12.01 6.78 3.86
C LEU A 289 -13.33 6.35 4.52
N PRO A 290 -14.49 6.74 3.96
CA PRO A 290 -15.78 6.34 4.50
C PRO A 290 -15.94 4.82 4.51
N LYS A 291 -16.57 4.28 5.54
CA LYS A 291 -16.89 2.85 5.62
C LYS A 291 -17.94 2.52 4.56
N ASN A 292 -17.67 1.52 3.74
CA ASN A 292 -18.64 1.02 2.76
C ASN A 292 -19.73 0.27 3.52
N LYS A 293 -20.99 0.68 3.31
CA LYS A 293 -22.16 0.12 4.01
C LYS A 293 -22.54 -1.25 3.47
#